data_AF-A0A392NV30-F1
#
_entry.id   AF-A0A392NV30-F1
#
_cell.length_a   1.000
_cell.length_b   1.000
_cell.length_c   1.000
_cell.angle_alpha   90.00
_cell.angle_beta   90.00
_cell.angle_gamma   90.00
#
_symmetry.space_group_name_H-M   'P 1'
#
loop_
_entity.id
_entity.type
_entity.pdbx_description
1 polymer ?
#
loop_
_entity_poly.entity_id
_entity_poly.type
_entity_poly.pdbx_seq_one_letter_code
_entity_poly.pdbx_strand_id
1 'polypeptide(L)'
;MGYSDFGDFYYAHGQLGEAFKNYVRTRDYCTTSKHIVHMCMSAILVSIEMGQFPHISSYVSKAEQSVESLDTIATAKLRCAAGLSNLFAKKYKLAARKPIMAEAWRTN
;
A
#
# COMPACT_ATOMS: atom_id res chain seq x y z
N MET A 1 9.50 -17.92 -10.70
CA MET A 1 8.16 -17.72 -10.14
C MET A 1 8.32 -17.31 -8.69
N GLY A 2 8.16 -16.02 -8.41
CA GLY A 2 8.43 -15.45 -7.09
C GLY A 2 7.22 -15.51 -6.18
N TYR A 3 7.43 -15.21 -4.89
CA TYR A 3 6.32 -15.04 -3.93
C TYR A 3 5.33 -13.93 -4.35
N SER A 4 5.77 -12.98 -5.17
CA SER A 4 4.93 -11.94 -5.79
C SER A 4 3.90 -12.51 -6.76
N ASP A 5 4.26 -13.48 -7.60
CA ASP A 5 3.34 -14.13 -8.55
C ASP A 5 2.26 -14.93 -7.82
N PHE A 6 2.62 -15.59 -6.72
CA PHE A 6 1.65 -16.24 -5.84
C PHE A 6 0.72 -15.21 -5.20
N GLY A 7 1.25 -14.07 -4.75
CA GLY A 7 0.45 -12.96 -4.23
C GLY A 7 -0.63 -12.52 -5.22
N ASP A 8 -0.27 -12.28 -6.48
CA ASP A 8 -1.20 -11.88 -7.54
C ASP A 8 -2.22 -12.97 -7.88
N PHE A 9 -1.79 -14.23 -7.92
CA PHE A 9 -2.69 -15.37 -8.14
C PHE A 9 -3.76 -15.45 -7.04
N TYR A 10 -3.35 -15.40 -5.77
CA TYR A 10 -4.29 -15.43 -4.64
C TYR A 10 -5.18 -14.19 -4.60
N TYR A 11 -4.65 -13.02 -4.98
CA TYR A 11 -5.42 -11.78 -5.10
C TYR A 11 -6.52 -11.91 -6.16
N ALA A 12 -6.20 -12.42 -7.35
CA ALA A 12 -7.17 -12.66 -8.42
C ALA A 12 -8.25 -13.70 -8.05
N HIS A 13 -7.92 -14.65 -7.17
CA HIS A 13 -8.87 -15.64 -6.65
C HIS A 13 -9.65 -15.15 -5.42
N GLY A 14 -9.47 -13.90 -4.99
CA GLY A 14 -10.16 -13.32 -3.83
C GLY A 14 -9.64 -13.80 -2.47
N GLN A 15 -8.53 -14.55 -2.43
CA GLN A 15 -7.91 -15.03 -1.20
C GLN A 15 -6.95 -13.98 -0.62
N LEU A 16 -7.52 -12.87 -0.15
CA LEU A 16 -6.76 -11.70 0.32
C LEU A 16 -5.80 -12.02 1.47
N GLY A 17 -6.18 -12.89 2.41
CA GLY A 17 -5.34 -13.27 3.55
C GLY A 17 -4.07 -14.03 3.13
N GLU A 18 -4.19 -14.96 2.17
CA GLU A 18 -3.06 -15.70 1.63
C GLU A 18 -2.22 -14.82 0.70
N ALA A 19 -2.84 -13.95 -0.08
CA ALA A 19 -2.15 -12.95 -0.89
C ALA A 19 -1.25 -12.06 -0.01
N PHE A 20 -1.78 -11.55 1.10
CA PHE A 20 -1.02 -10.70 2.03
C PHE A 20 0.20 -11.43 2.59
N LYS A 21 0.06 -12.68 3.03
CA LYS A 21 1.18 -13.47 3.55
C LYS A 21 2.29 -13.65 2.50
N ASN A 22 1.92 -13.91 1.26
CA ASN A 22 2.89 -14.08 0.17
C ASN A 22 3.58 -12.76 -0.20
N TYR A 23 2.86 -11.63 -0.22
CA TYR A 23 3.48 -10.31 -0.41
C TYR A 23 4.44 -9.95 0.71
N VAL A 24 4.09 -10.23 1.98
CA VAL A 24 5.00 -10.01 3.12
C VAL A 24 6.23 -10.92 3.06
N ARG A 25 6.08 -12.18 2.62
CA ARG A 25 7.22 -13.08 2.41
C ARG A 25 8.15 -12.62 1.29
N THR A 26 7.60 -11.97 0.25
CA THR A 26 8.41 -11.42 -0.85
C THR A 26 9.42 -10.39 -0.35
N ARG A 27 9.13 -9.71 0.77
CA ARG A 27 9.99 -8.70 1.40
C ARG A 27 11.44 -9.15 1.58
N ASP A 28 11.64 -10.36 2.10
CA ASP A 28 12.98 -10.85 2.44
C ASP A 28 13.82 -11.17 1.18
N TYR A 29 13.18 -11.19 0.02
CA TYR A 29 13.78 -11.43 -1.30
C TYR A 29 13.84 -10.15 -2.17
N CYS A 30 13.44 -9.00 -1.64
CA CYS A 30 13.51 -7.74 -2.37
C CYS A 30 14.97 -7.27 -2.49
N THR A 31 15.51 -7.29 -3.71
CA THR A 31 16.90 -6.91 -4.01
C THR A 31 17.07 -5.48 -4.50
N THR A 32 15.98 -4.78 -4.80
CA THR A 32 16.00 -3.42 -5.37
C THR A 32 14.94 -2.56 -4.71
N SER A 33 15.21 -1.26 -4.55
CA SER A 33 14.26 -0.28 -4.00
C SER A 33 12.91 -0.29 -4.73
N LYS A 34 12.92 -0.51 -6.05
CA LYS A 34 11.69 -0.71 -6.86
C LYS A 34 10.85 -1.91 -6.39
N HIS A 35 11.47 -3.03 -6.05
CA HIS A 35 10.77 -4.22 -5.53
C HIS A 35 10.17 -3.95 -4.15
N ILE A 36 10.88 -3.22 -3.29
CA ILE A 36 10.39 -2.83 -1.96
C ILE A 36 9.15 -1.94 -2.09
N VAL A 37 9.21 -0.93 -2.96
CA VAL A 37 8.09 -0.02 -3.23
C VAL A 37 6.88 -0.77 -3.79
N HIS A 38 7.09 -1.63 -4.79
CA HIS A 38 6.03 -2.43 -5.40
C HIS A 38 5.35 -3.34 -4.36
N MET A 39 6.15 -4.06 -3.56
CA MET A 39 5.64 -4.90 -2.48
C MET A 39 4.84 -4.10 -1.44
N CYS A 40 5.33 -2.93 -1.02
CA CYS A 40 4.59 -2.06 -0.11
C CYS A 40 3.24 -1.63 -0.71
N MET A 41 3.17 -1.31 -2.01
CA MET A 41 1.90 -0.98 -2.67
C MET A 41 0.92 -2.15 -2.68
N SER A 42 1.38 -3.35 -3.05
CA SER A 42 0.52 -4.55 -3.04
C SER A 42 0.02 -4.88 -1.63
N ALA A 43 0.90 -4.77 -0.61
CA ALA A 43 0.51 -4.98 0.78
C ALA A 43 -0.51 -3.94 1.27
N ILE A 44 -0.37 -2.68 0.87
CA ILE A 44 -1.33 -1.61 1.17
C ILE A 44 -2.67 -1.90 0.50
N LEU A 45 -2.69 -2.27 -0.78
CA LEU A 45 -3.92 -2.58 -1.53
C LEU A 45 -4.69 -3.71 -0.85
N VAL A 46 -4.03 -4.84 -0.57
CA VAL A 46 -4.66 -5.97 0.12
C VAL A 46 -5.12 -5.58 1.53
N SER A 47 -4.38 -4.75 2.24
CA SER A 47 -4.78 -4.26 3.57
C SER A 47 -6.02 -3.36 3.51
N ILE A 48 -6.20 -2.58 2.43
CA ILE A 48 -7.40 -1.77 2.20
C ILE A 48 -8.60 -2.68 1.95
N GLU A 49 -8.46 -3.68 1.08
CA GLU A 49 -9.51 -4.67 0.77
C GLU A 49 -9.90 -5.49 2.01
N MET A 50 -8.94 -5.82 2.87
CA MET A 50 -9.21 -6.51 4.15
C MET A 50 -9.74 -5.58 5.26
N GLY A 51 -9.76 -4.26 5.06
CA GLY A 51 -10.14 -3.28 6.07
C GLY A 51 -9.15 -3.15 7.24
N GLN A 52 -7.91 -3.61 7.09
CA GLN A 52 -6.87 -3.60 8.12
C GLN A 52 -6.00 -2.34 8.04
N PHE A 53 -6.61 -1.18 8.33
CA PHE A 53 -5.98 0.14 8.21
C PHE A 53 -4.78 0.45 9.12
N PRO A 54 -4.60 -0.18 10.30
CA PRO A 54 -3.40 0.06 11.13
C PRO A 54 -2.11 -0.36 10.44
N HIS A 55 -2.14 -1.47 9.68
CA HIS A 55 -0.97 -1.97 8.95
C HIS A 55 -0.53 -1.02 7.82
N ILE A 56 -1.50 -0.36 7.18
CA ILE A 56 -1.26 0.56 6.06
C ILE A 56 -0.29 1.67 6.47
N SER A 57 -0.47 2.29 7.64
CA SER A 57 0.39 3.41 8.06
C SER A 57 1.85 3.00 8.19
N SER A 58 2.11 1.80 8.71
CA SER A 58 3.48 1.27 8.85
C SER A 58 4.12 0.98 7.49
N TYR A 59 3.36 0.46 6.53
CA TYR A 59 3.85 0.21 5.16
C TYR A 59 4.06 1.49 4.37
N VAL A 60 3.21 2.52 4.55
CA VAL A 60 3.40 3.82 3.92
C VAL A 60 4.70 4.47 4.40
N SER A 61 4.95 4.51 5.71
CA SER A 61 6.20 5.08 6.24
C SER A 61 7.45 4.33 5.74
N LYS A 62 7.36 3.00 5.58
CA LYS A 62 8.46 2.21 5.00
C LYS A 62 8.69 2.51 3.52
N ALA A 63 7.60 2.68 2.76
CA ALA A 63 7.69 3.04 1.36
C ALA A 63 8.28 4.44 1.18
N GLU A 64 7.85 5.43 1.98
CA GLU A 64 8.40 6.79 1.98
C GLU A 64 9.89 6.84 2.38
N GLN A 65 10.35 5.91 3.23
CA GLN A 65 11.77 5.76 3.61
C GLN A 65 12.63 5.10 2.52
N SER A 66 12.04 4.48 1.51
CA SER A 66 12.81 3.92 0.38
C SER A 66 13.13 5.06 -0.60
N VAL A 67 14.23 5.78 -0.34
CA VAL A 67 14.59 7.11 -0.90
C VAL A 67 14.91 7.14 -2.41
N GLU A 68 15.00 6.01 -3.10
CA GLU A 68 15.32 6.01 -4.53
C GLU A 68 14.11 6.38 -5.40
N SER A 69 14.05 7.66 -5.80
CA SER A 69 13.24 8.20 -6.90
C SER A 69 11.87 7.53 -7.03
N LEU A 70 11.06 7.59 -5.97
CA LEU A 70 9.66 7.22 -6.04
C LEU A 70 8.99 8.05 -7.12
N ASP A 71 8.31 7.37 -8.04
CA ASP A 71 7.49 8.03 -9.04
C ASP A 71 6.54 9.01 -8.34
N THR A 72 6.33 10.18 -8.94
CA THR A 72 5.32 11.15 -8.47
C THR A 72 3.96 10.49 -8.23
N ILE A 73 3.58 9.54 -9.08
CA ILE A 73 2.33 8.78 -8.97
C ILE A 73 2.37 7.82 -7.76
N ALA A 74 3.49 7.14 -7.54
CA ALA A 74 3.70 6.26 -6.39
C ALA A 74 3.55 7.02 -5.07
N THR A 75 4.17 8.20 -5.00
CA THR A 75 4.12 9.08 -3.84
C THR A 75 2.70 9.60 -3.59
N ALA A 76 1.96 9.96 -4.65
CA ALA A 76 0.56 10.35 -4.54
C ALA A 76 -0.32 9.22 -3.98
N LYS A 77 -0.16 7.99 -4.49
CA LYS A 77 -0.90 6.80 -4.00
C LYS A 77 -0.59 6.50 -2.53
N LEU A 78 0.68 6.59 -2.11
CA LEU A 78 1.09 6.39 -0.72
C LEU A 78 0.49 7.45 0.21
N ARG A 79 0.49 8.72 -0.21
CA ARG A 79 -0.16 9.80 0.55
C ARG A 79 -1.67 9.57 0.65
N CYS A 80 -2.33 9.04 -0.40
CA CYS A 80 -3.76 8.72 -0.39
C CYS A 80 -4.05 7.64 0.65
N ALA A 81 -3.27 6.55 0.62
CA ALA A 81 -3.39 5.45 1.57
C ALA A 81 -3.17 5.91 3.02
N ALA A 82 -2.20 6.80 3.26
CA ALA A 82 -2.01 7.41 4.57
C ALA A 82 -3.19 8.31 4.99
N GLY A 83 -3.77 9.07 4.06
CA GLY A 83 -4.97 9.88 4.32
C GLY A 83 -6.16 8.99 4.73
N LEU A 84 -6.37 7.90 3.98
CA LEU A 84 -7.42 6.91 4.24
C LEU A 84 -7.24 6.26 5.62
N SER A 85 -6.03 5.79 5.95
CA SER A 85 -5.75 5.19 7.26
C SER A 85 -6.02 6.17 8.42
N ASN A 86 -5.67 7.46 8.25
CA ASN A 86 -5.96 8.49 9.26
C ASN A 86 -7.46 8.83 9.39
N LEU A 87 -8.22 8.72 8.30
CA LEU A 87 -9.67 8.89 8.31
C LEU A 87 -10.35 7.80 9.14
N PHE A 88 -9.99 6.53 8.89
CA PHE A 88 -10.49 5.40 9.67
C PHE A 88 -10.03 5.43 11.14
N ALA A 89 -8.87 6.03 11.42
CA ALA A 89 -8.39 6.27 12.78
C ALA A 89 -9.13 7.40 13.54
N LYS A 90 -10.22 7.97 12.98
CA LYS A 90 -10.97 9.13 13.52
C LYS A 90 -10.13 10.38 13.78
N LYS A 91 -8.93 10.48 13.18
CA LYS A 91 -8.02 11.63 13.29
C LYS A 91 -8.28 12.60 12.14
N TYR A 92 -9.47 13.20 12.13
CA TYR A 92 -9.95 14.07 11.04
C TYR A 92 -9.03 15.28 10.79
N LYS A 93 -8.40 15.84 11.83
CA LYS A 93 -7.45 16.95 11.69
C LYS A 93 -6.18 16.59 10.90
N LEU A 94 -5.72 15.34 10.99
CA LEU A 94 -4.54 14.86 10.26
C LEU A 94 -4.91 14.38 8.85
N ALA A 95 -6.10 13.79 8.68
CA ALA A 95 -6.63 13.42 7.37
C ALA A 95 -6.84 14.65 6.47
N ALA A 96 -7.37 15.75 7.01
CA ALA A 96 -7.59 17.00 6.28
C ALA A 96 -6.29 17.69 5.80
N ARG A 97 -5.15 17.41 6.44
CA ARG A 97 -3.84 17.93 6.03
C ARG A 97 -3.20 17.15 4.87
N LYS A 98 -3.75 16.01 4.45
CA LYS A 98 -3.32 15.27 3.25
C LYS A 98 -4.38 15.44 2.15
N PRO A 99 -4.39 16.59 1.42
CA PRO A 99 -5.43 16.93 0.46
C PRO A 99 -5.23 16.16 -0.85
N ILE A 100 -5.74 14.94 -0.96
CA ILE A 100 -5.83 14.22 -2.25
C ILE A 100 -7.05 13.29 -2.34
N MET A 101 -7.90 13.25 -1.31
CA MET A 101 -9.10 12.40 -1.33
C MET A 101 -10.18 12.92 -2.30
N ALA A 102 -10.08 14.16 -2.79
CA ALA A 102 -11.12 14.79 -3.63
C ALA A 102 -10.94 14.58 -5.14
N GLU A 103 -9.73 14.28 -5.64
CA GLU A 103 -9.47 14.24 -7.08
C GLU A 103 -9.35 12.82 -7.66
N ALA A 104 -8.94 11.83 -6.86
CA ALA A 104 -8.69 10.47 -7.37
C ALA A 104 -9.95 9.60 -7.57
N TRP A 105 -11.10 9.97 -6.98
CA TRP A 105 -12.37 9.22 -7.11
C TRP A 105 -13.35 9.83 -8.12
N ARG A 106 -12.99 10.93 -8.80
CA ARG A 106 -13.89 11.61 -9.76
C ARG A 106 -13.68 11.19 -11.22
N THR A 107 -12.71 10.32 -11.51
CA THR A 107 -12.40 9.88 -12.89
C THR A 107 -12.52 8.37 -13.11
N ASN A 108 -13.51 7.72 -12.51
CA ASN A 108 -13.96 6.41 -12.99
C ASN A 108 -15.49 6.33 -13.01
#